data_AF-A0AAT9LSL4-F1
#
_entry.id   AF-A0AAT9LSL4-F1
#
_cell.length_a   1.000
_cell.length_b   1.000
_cell.length_c   1.000
_cell.angle_alpha   90.00
_cell.angle_beta   90.00
_cell.angle_gamma   90.00
#
_symmetry.space_group_name_H-M   'P 1'
#
loop_
_entity.id
_entity.type
_entity.pdbx_description
1 polymer ?
#
loop_
_entity_poly.entity_id
_entity_poly.type
_entity_poly.pdbx_seq_one_letter_code
_entity_poly.pdbx_strand_id
1 'polypeptide(L)'
;MPKPPGLAISPIRVTGGVDEVRFGPELLDRLLAHLVARLPGCDGAGVSTVSRSLRAVGTAVERDAEQWQRGEGPVVAAATGDETLVQTLPDGVTWVTAVPGSWTEDGPSVLSVYTDHEPKEDDLRLIDQTEPLLATATAVIEFCADEVLRADQMVEMVQNRRLIEQAKGLVMGATRCDAGAAFRTLVRSSQHFNVKLRDLSAALVEVVGGAPVADQEPGAGPPGAPPEPAARAARMTWQALR
;
A
#
# COMPACT_ATOMS: atom_id res chain seq x y z
N MET A 1 -4.03 15.70 -51.42
CA MET A 1 -4.09 16.10 -49.99
C MET A 1 -2.83 15.57 -49.31
N PRO A 2 -2.01 16.41 -48.66
CA PRO A 2 -0.81 15.95 -47.97
C PRO A 2 -1.17 15.31 -46.62
N LYS A 3 -0.48 14.20 -46.30
CA LYS A 3 -0.58 13.45 -45.05
C LYS A 3 -0.02 14.30 -43.88
N PRO A 4 -0.68 14.37 -42.72
CA PRO A 4 -0.17 15.16 -41.60
C PRO A 4 1.15 14.57 -41.05
N PRO A 5 2.07 15.40 -40.55
CA PRO A 5 3.33 14.95 -39.98
C PRO A 5 3.06 14.17 -38.69
N GLY A 6 3.69 12.99 -38.57
CA GLY A 6 3.59 12.14 -37.39
C GLY A 6 4.22 12.82 -36.18
N LEU A 7 3.44 12.97 -35.11
CA LEU A 7 3.91 13.47 -33.83
C LEU A 7 4.92 12.47 -33.24
N ALA A 8 6.20 12.82 -33.24
CA ALA A 8 7.23 12.03 -32.59
C ALA A 8 7.13 12.24 -31.08
N ILE A 9 6.54 11.28 -30.38
CA ILE A 9 6.54 11.25 -28.91
C ILE A 9 7.95 10.83 -28.47
N SER A 10 8.73 11.80 -27.98
CA SER A 10 10.03 11.52 -27.37
C SER A 10 9.79 10.86 -26.01
N PRO A 11 10.38 9.69 -25.72
CA PRO A 11 10.22 9.05 -24.41
C PRO A 11 10.83 9.92 -23.32
N ILE A 12 10.05 10.17 -22.27
CA ILE A 12 10.50 10.83 -21.04
C ILE A 12 11.53 9.91 -20.38
N ARG A 13 12.79 10.37 -20.26
CA ARG A 13 13.79 9.68 -19.45
C ARG A 13 13.50 9.93 -17.98
N VAL A 14 13.00 8.93 -17.29
CA VAL A 14 12.98 8.89 -15.82
C VAL A 14 14.39 8.49 -15.37
N THR A 15 15.18 9.47 -14.93
CA THR A 15 16.46 9.22 -14.25
C THR A 15 16.19 9.03 -12.75
N GLY A 16 15.83 7.83 -12.36
CA GLY A 16 15.66 7.40 -10.97
C GLY A 16 15.72 5.88 -10.91
N GLY A 17 16.53 5.33 -9.99
CA GLY A 17 16.67 3.88 -9.81
C GLY A 17 15.32 3.22 -9.51
N VAL A 18 15.17 1.99 -10.00
CA VAL A 18 13.93 1.19 -9.94
C VAL A 18 13.52 0.86 -8.49
N ASP A 19 14.38 1.11 -7.50
CA ASP A 19 14.16 0.75 -6.10
C ASP A 19 13.44 1.81 -5.25
N GLU A 20 13.20 3.02 -5.75
CA GLU A 20 12.72 4.12 -4.89
C GLU A 20 11.40 4.76 -5.32
N VAL A 21 10.76 4.27 -6.39
CA VAL A 21 9.52 4.89 -6.84
C VAL A 21 8.29 4.10 -6.42
N ARG A 22 7.87 4.36 -5.19
CA ARG A 22 6.45 4.27 -4.84
C ARG A 22 5.78 5.38 -5.63
N PHE A 23 5.13 5.08 -6.74
CA PHE A 23 4.52 6.09 -7.62
C PHE A 23 3.09 6.47 -7.21
N GLY A 24 2.53 5.82 -6.18
CA GLY A 24 1.10 5.91 -5.92
C GLY A 24 0.68 7.23 -5.28
N PRO A 25 1.03 7.48 -4.00
CA PRO A 25 0.69 8.71 -3.29
C PRO A 25 1.06 10.00 -4.03
N GLU A 26 2.26 10.01 -4.61
CA GLU A 26 2.90 11.17 -5.22
C GLU A 26 2.23 11.56 -6.54
N LEU A 27 1.59 10.60 -7.23
CA LEU A 27 0.80 10.88 -8.43
C LEU A 27 -0.47 11.64 -8.06
N LEU A 28 -1.21 11.19 -7.03
CA LEU A 28 -2.41 11.88 -6.57
C LEU A 28 -2.08 13.29 -6.09
N ASP A 29 -1.02 13.45 -5.30
CA ASP A 29 -0.58 14.78 -4.83
C ASP A 29 -0.31 15.73 -6.01
N ARG A 30 0.34 15.25 -7.07
CA ARG A 30 0.64 16.04 -8.27
C ARG A 30 -0.62 16.39 -9.08
N LEU A 31 -1.54 15.45 -9.24
CA LEU A 31 -2.80 15.68 -9.97
C LEU A 31 -3.69 16.67 -9.21
N LEU A 32 -3.83 16.51 -7.90
CA LEU A 32 -4.58 17.43 -7.05
C LEU A 32 -3.94 18.82 -7.03
N ALA A 33 -2.62 18.91 -6.88
CA ALA A 33 -1.91 20.19 -6.95
C ALA A 33 -2.06 20.86 -8.33
N HIS A 34 -2.10 20.08 -9.42
CA HIS A 34 -2.33 20.61 -10.77
C HIS A 34 -3.74 21.18 -10.92
N LEU A 35 -4.76 20.50 -10.37
CA LEU A 35 -6.13 20.97 -10.37
C LEU A 35 -6.26 22.31 -9.60
N VAL A 36 -5.75 22.35 -8.37
CA VAL A 36 -5.76 23.56 -7.52
C VAL A 36 -5.05 24.72 -8.22
N ALA A 37 -3.89 24.48 -8.85
CA ALA A 37 -3.14 25.53 -9.54
C ALA A 37 -3.83 26.08 -10.80
N ARG A 38 -4.74 25.31 -11.41
CA ARG A 38 -5.42 25.69 -12.66
C ARG A 38 -6.80 26.29 -12.46
N LEU A 39 -7.46 25.95 -11.36
CA LEU A 39 -8.81 26.39 -11.07
C LEU A 39 -8.74 27.70 -10.25
N PRO A 40 -9.14 28.86 -10.81
CA PRO A 40 -9.06 30.14 -10.11
C PRO A 40 -9.89 30.11 -8.83
N GLY A 41 -9.37 30.63 -7.71
CA GLY A 41 -10.12 30.63 -6.44
C GLY A 41 -10.24 29.25 -5.76
N CYS A 42 -9.59 28.22 -6.32
CA CYS A 42 -9.47 26.91 -5.67
C CYS A 42 -8.45 26.96 -4.54
N ASP A 43 -8.86 26.59 -3.33
CA ASP A 43 -8.00 26.58 -2.14
C ASP A 43 -7.75 25.17 -1.58
N GLY A 44 -8.40 24.16 -2.14
CA GLY A 44 -8.17 22.77 -1.79
C GLY A 44 -8.85 21.78 -2.73
N ALA A 45 -8.24 20.59 -2.86
CA ALA A 45 -8.85 19.46 -3.55
C ALA A 45 -8.47 18.15 -2.88
N GLY A 46 -9.35 17.17 -2.92
CA GLY A 46 -9.14 15.87 -2.33
C GLY A 46 -9.72 14.73 -3.16
N VAL A 47 -9.25 13.53 -2.88
CA VAL A 47 -9.80 12.29 -3.40
C VAL A 47 -10.01 11.32 -2.23
N SER A 48 -11.20 10.74 -2.16
CA SER A 48 -11.60 9.78 -1.14
C SER A 48 -12.19 8.52 -1.77
N THR A 49 -12.19 7.41 -1.02
CA THR A 49 -13.06 6.27 -1.29
C THR A 49 -14.38 6.45 -0.55
N VAL A 50 -15.29 5.49 -0.69
CA VAL A 50 -16.54 5.41 0.08
C VAL A 50 -16.38 5.36 1.60
N SER A 51 -15.18 5.10 2.11
CA SER A 51 -14.93 4.87 3.53
C SER A 51 -13.98 5.87 4.17
N ARG A 52 -13.15 6.58 3.39
CA ARG A 52 -12.13 7.50 3.92
C ARG A 52 -11.53 8.41 2.85
N SER A 53 -10.99 9.54 3.28
CA SER A 53 -10.06 10.33 2.46
C SER A 53 -8.78 9.55 2.15
N LEU A 54 -8.38 9.54 0.87
CA LEU A 54 -7.11 8.97 0.44
C LEU A 54 -6.03 10.05 0.43
N ARG A 55 -6.24 11.14 -0.29
CA ARG A 55 -5.30 12.26 -0.42
C ARG A 55 -6.04 13.57 -0.53
N ALA A 56 -5.47 14.62 0.04
CA ALA A 56 -6.02 15.96 -0.02
C ALA A 56 -4.88 16.99 0.02
N VAL A 57 -5.10 18.13 -0.62
CA VAL A 57 -4.20 19.28 -0.64
C VAL A 57 -4.98 20.55 -0.28
N GLY A 58 -4.31 21.51 0.33
CA GLY A 58 -4.93 22.77 0.73
C GLY A 58 -6.01 22.58 1.81
N THR A 59 -7.09 23.36 1.72
CA THR A 59 -8.21 23.35 2.69
C THR A 59 -8.93 21.99 2.77
N ALA A 60 -8.88 21.20 1.69
CA ALA A 60 -9.49 19.87 1.63
C ALA A 60 -8.98 18.92 2.72
N VAL A 61 -7.73 19.07 3.18
CA VAL A 61 -7.14 18.22 4.23
C VAL A 61 -7.97 18.25 5.51
N GLU A 62 -8.36 19.45 5.94
CA GLU A 62 -9.15 19.63 7.16
C GLU A 62 -10.65 19.43 6.89
N ARG A 63 -11.15 19.93 5.76
CA ARG A 63 -12.59 19.92 5.43
C ARG A 63 -13.12 18.54 5.07
N ASP A 64 -12.35 17.70 4.37
CA ASP A 64 -12.74 16.32 4.11
C ASP A 64 -12.71 15.51 5.40
N ALA A 65 -11.66 15.67 6.21
CA ALA A 65 -11.52 14.96 7.48
C ALA A 65 -12.69 15.26 8.43
N GLU A 66 -13.14 16.52 8.50
CA GLU A 66 -14.29 16.93 9.31
C GLU A 66 -15.60 16.29 8.84
N GLN A 67 -15.85 16.26 7.52
CA GLN A 67 -17.05 15.61 6.95
C GLN A 67 -17.06 14.11 7.21
N TRP A 68 -15.93 13.43 6.99
CA TRP A 68 -15.80 11.99 7.26
C TRP A 68 -15.93 11.66 8.76
N GLN A 69 -15.41 12.51 9.64
CA GLN A 69 -15.55 12.32 11.08
C GLN A 69 -17.00 12.45 11.56
N ARG A 70 -17.77 13.36 10.94
CA ARG A 70 -19.21 13.53 11.23
C ARG A 70 -20.08 12.48 10.54
N GLY A 71 -19.60 11.89 9.44
CA GLY A 71 -20.41 11.04 8.56
C GLY A 71 -21.50 11.83 7.83
N GLU A 72 -21.31 13.14 7.66
CA GLU A 72 -22.28 14.06 7.06
C GLU A 72 -21.55 15.08 6.17
N GLY A 73 -22.26 15.61 5.18
CA GLY A 73 -21.76 16.64 4.26
C GLY A 73 -21.73 16.20 2.80
N PRO A 74 -21.48 17.13 1.87
CA PRO A 74 -21.54 16.88 0.44
C PRO A 74 -20.54 15.82 -0.04
N VAL A 75 -19.33 15.76 0.53
CA VAL A 75 -18.33 14.73 0.14
C VAL A 75 -18.80 13.33 0.54
N VAL A 76 -19.35 13.19 1.75
CA VAL A 76 -19.90 11.92 2.25
C VAL A 76 -21.17 11.53 1.48
N ALA A 77 -22.04 12.49 1.19
CA ALA A 77 -23.25 12.24 0.42
C ALA A 77 -22.94 11.78 -1.01
N ALA A 78 -21.98 12.45 -1.69
CA ALA A 78 -21.51 12.07 -3.02
C ALA A 78 -20.90 10.66 -3.03
N ALA A 79 -20.26 10.23 -1.94
CA ALA A 79 -19.69 8.89 -1.85
C ALA A 79 -20.73 7.76 -1.89
N THR A 80 -22.00 8.06 -1.63
CA THR A 80 -23.11 7.10 -1.64
C THR A 80 -24.09 7.29 -2.81
N GLY A 81 -23.89 8.33 -3.62
CA GLY A 81 -24.74 8.68 -4.75
C GLY A 81 -23.98 8.67 -6.08
N ASP A 82 -24.71 8.94 -7.16
CA ASP A 82 -24.17 8.98 -8.52
C ASP A 82 -24.18 10.40 -9.12
N GLU A 83 -24.57 11.41 -8.33
CA GLU A 83 -24.70 12.79 -8.79
C GLU A 83 -23.61 13.69 -8.19
N THR A 84 -23.07 14.58 -9.03
CA THR A 84 -22.20 15.67 -8.57
C THR A 84 -22.96 16.62 -7.66
N LEU A 85 -22.41 16.87 -6.47
CA LEU A 85 -22.99 17.79 -5.49
C LEU A 85 -22.19 19.10 -5.45
N VAL A 86 -22.88 20.21 -5.67
CA VAL A 86 -22.31 21.56 -5.54
C VAL A 86 -23.05 22.31 -4.43
N GLN A 87 -22.34 22.64 -3.36
CA GLN A 87 -22.95 23.27 -2.18
C GLN A 87 -22.02 24.29 -1.53
N THR A 88 -22.59 25.28 -0.84
CA THR A 88 -21.84 26.16 0.05
C THR A 88 -21.71 25.51 1.43
N LEU A 89 -20.53 25.58 2.02
CA LEU A 89 -20.28 25.12 3.39
C LEU A 89 -20.90 26.07 4.42
N PRO A 90 -21.02 25.65 5.71
CA PRO A 90 -21.62 26.46 6.76
C PRO A 90 -20.93 27.82 7.04
N ASP A 91 -19.69 28.00 6.58
CA ASP A 91 -18.99 29.29 6.66
C ASP A 91 -19.55 30.35 5.69
N GLY A 92 -20.40 29.95 4.74
CA GLY A 92 -21.10 30.82 3.80
C GLY A 92 -20.23 31.43 2.71
N VAL A 93 -18.94 31.06 2.66
CA VAL A 93 -17.97 31.62 1.72
C VAL A 93 -17.23 30.55 0.92
N THR A 94 -17.15 29.33 1.45
CA THR A 94 -16.49 28.21 0.78
C THR A 94 -17.53 27.37 0.04
N TRP A 95 -17.30 27.14 -1.24
CA TRP A 95 -18.06 26.19 -2.04
C TRP A 95 -17.31 24.88 -2.16
N VAL A 96 -18.06 23.79 -2.23
CA VAL A 96 -17.53 22.45 -2.49
C VAL A 96 -18.25 21.83 -3.66
N THR A 97 -17.47 21.33 -4.61
CA THR A 97 -17.90 20.43 -5.67
C THR A 97 -17.43 19.03 -5.32
N ALA A 98 -18.36 18.13 -5.03
CA ALA A 98 -18.09 16.72 -4.76
C ALA A 98 -18.57 15.89 -5.96
N VAL A 99 -17.63 15.33 -6.71
CA VAL A 99 -17.89 14.53 -7.91
C VAL A 99 -17.71 13.06 -7.57
N PRO A 100 -18.77 12.24 -7.64
CA PRO A 100 -18.62 10.79 -7.56
C PRO A 100 -17.93 10.30 -8.83
N GLY A 101 -16.86 9.54 -8.64
CA GLY A 101 -16.06 9.00 -9.71
C GLY A 101 -16.55 7.66 -10.21
N SER A 102 -16.17 7.35 -11.45
CA SER A 102 -16.58 6.10 -12.10
C SER A 102 -16.12 4.85 -11.31
N TRP A 103 -17.02 3.88 -11.21
CA TRP A 103 -16.93 2.66 -10.38
C TRP A 103 -15.55 2.00 -10.40
N THR A 104 -14.88 1.96 -9.25
CA THR A 104 -13.73 1.07 -8.99
C THR A 104 -14.20 -0.23 -8.32
N GLU A 105 -13.40 -1.30 -8.31
CA GLU A 105 -13.75 -2.57 -7.63
C GLU A 105 -14.03 -2.39 -6.12
N ASP A 106 -13.49 -1.33 -5.49
CA ASP A 106 -13.67 -1.00 -4.07
C ASP A 106 -14.73 0.10 -3.81
N GLY A 107 -15.49 0.50 -4.84
CA GLY A 107 -16.57 1.49 -4.76
C GLY A 107 -16.26 2.81 -5.50
N PRO A 108 -17.19 3.77 -5.54
CA PRO A 108 -16.93 5.08 -6.15
C PRO A 108 -15.83 5.83 -5.37
N SER A 109 -14.84 6.34 -6.11
CA SER A 109 -14.00 7.42 -5.58
C SER A 109 -14.80 8.72 -5.55
N VAL A 110 -14.42 9.70 -4.73
CA VAL A 110 -15.04 11.04 -4.76
C VAL A 110 -13.93 12.06 -4.89
N LEU A 111 -14.04 12.93 -5.89
CA LEU A 111 -13.23 14.13 -6.02
C LEU A 111 -13.93 15.27 -5.28
N SER A 112 -13.27 15.84 -4.28
CA SER A 112 -13.69 17.07 -3.60
C SER A 112 -12.87 18.25 -4.12
N VAL A 113 -13.53 19.37 -4.44
CA VAL A 113 -12.88 20.62 -4.88
C VAL A 113 -13.49 21.78 -4.13
N TYR A 114 -12.66 22.60 -3.50
CA TYR A 114 -13.06 23.73 -2.67
C TYR A 114 -12.69 25.05 -3.33
N THR A 115 -13.67 25.94 -3.45
CA THR A 115 -13.52 27.25 -4.08
C THR A 115 -14.06 28.36 -3.20
N ASP A 116 -13.48 29.55 -3.32
CA ASP A 116 -13.95 30.79 -2.65
C ASP A 116 -15.15 31.46 -3.34
N HIS A 117 -15.70 30.81 -4.37
CA HIS A 117 -16.81 31.31 -5.19
C HIS A 117 -17.65 30.14 -5.71
N GLU A 118 -18.88 30.43 -6.10
CA GLU A 118 -19.76 29.45 -6.74
C GLU A 118 -19.13 28.93 -8.05
N PRO A 119 -18.99 27.61 -8.23
CA PRO A 119 -18.34 27.04 -9.40
C PRO A 119 -19.01 27.49 -10.70
N LYS A 120 -18.21 28.03 -11.62
CA LYS A 120 -18.65 28.44 -12.95
C LYS A 120 -18.59 27.25 -13.91
N GLU A 121 -19.20 27.42 -15.09
CA GLU A 121 -19.19 26.38 -16.13
C GLU A 121 -17.78 25.92 -16.51
N ASP A 122 -16.81 26.83 -16.59
CA ASP A 122 -15.42 26.47 -16.90
C ASP A 122 -14.72 25.73 -15.75
N ASP A 123 -15.10 25.99 -14.50
CA ASP A 123 -14.58 25.28 -13.34
C ASP A 123 -15.09 23.84 -13.36
N LEU A 124 -16.40 23.65 -13.54
CA LEU A 124 -17.03 22.33 -13.67
C LEU A 124 -16.44 21.54 -14.83
N ARG A 125 -16.22 22.16 -16.00
CA ARG A 125 -15.55 21.51 -17.13
C ARG A 125 -14.14 21.05 -16.81
N LEU A 126 -13.37 21.83 -16.05
CA LEU A 126 -12.01 21.45 -15.64
C LEU A 126 -12.04 20.29 -14.63
N ILE A 127 -12.98 20.34 -13.68
CA ILE A 127 -13.19 19.28 -12.68
C ILE A 127 -13.58 17.98 -13.39
N ASP A 128 -14.59 18.01 -14.27
CA ASP A 128 -15.07 16.86 -15.04
C ASP A 128 -13.99 16.26 -15.94
N GLN A 129 -13.08 17.06 -16.47
CA GLN A 129 -11.94 16.58 -17.26
C GLN A 129 -10.85 15.93 -16.40
N THR A 130 -10.72 16.36 -15.14
CA THR A 130 -9.65 15.91 -14.23
C THR A 130 -10.09 14.70 -13.42
N GLU A 131 -11.37 14.60 -13.08
CA GLU A 131 -11.93 13.50 -12.30
C GLU A 131 -11.54 12.11 -12.85
N PRO A 132 -11.68 11.80 -14.15
CA PRO A 132 -11.36 10.46 -14.64
C PRO A 132 -9.88 10.11 -14.48
N LEU A 133 -9.00 11.11 -14.52
CA LEU A 133 -7.55 10.92 -14.29
C LEU A 133 -7.28 10.58 -12.83
N LEU A 134 -7.96 11.25 -11.90
CA LEU A 134 -7.85 11.00 -10.46
C LEU A 134 -8.50 9.67 -10.06
N ALA A 135 -9.65 9.32 -10.62
CA ALA A 135 -10.29 8.02 -10.41
C ALA A 135 -9.42 6.87 -10.93
N THR A 136 -8.88 7.00 -12.14
CA THR A 136 -7.97 5.99 -12.71
C THR A 136 -6.70 5.85 -11.87
N ALA A 137 -6.09 6.97 -11.47
CA ALA A 137 -4.92 6.94 -10.60
C ALA A 137 -5.23 6.26 -9.27
N THR A 138 -6.37 6.59 -8.66
CA THR A 138 -6.84 5.97 -7.41
C THR A 138 -6.98 4.46 -7.57
N ALA A 139 -7.70 4.00 -8.61
CA ALA A 139 -7.90 2.58 -8.88
C ALA A 139 -6.56 1.83 -9.07
N VAL A 140 -5.62 2.40 -9.83
CA VAL A 140 -4.29 1.80 -10.03
C VAL A 140 -3.52 1.71 -8.72
N ILE A 141 -3.60 2.72 -7.87
CA ILE A 141 -2.91 2.76 -6.58
C ILE A 141 -3.46 1.70 -5.63
N GLU A 142 -4.79 1.59 -5.54
CA GLU A 142 -5.43 0.60 -4.68
C GLU A 142 -5.16 -0.82 -5.18
N PHE A 143 -5.31 -1.07 -6.48
CA PHE A 143 -4.99 -2.35 -7.10
C PHE A 143 -3.53 -2.77 -6.87
N CYS A 144 -2.58 -1.87 -7.16
CA CYS A 144 -1.16 -2.16 -6.98
C CYS A 144 -0.78 -2.33 -5.50
N ALA A 145 -1.41 -1.61 -4.58
CA ALA A 145 -1.17 -1.79 -3.15
C ALA A 145 -1.53 -3.21 -2.69
N ASP A 146 -2.66 -3.74 -3.15
CA ASP A 146 -3.11 -5.10 -2.84
C ASP A 146 -2.21 -6.16 -3.50
N GLU A 147 -1.79 -5.95 -4.74
CA GLU A 147 -0.84 -6.86 -5.42
C GLU A 147 0.54 -6.91 -4.76
N VAL A 148 1.08 -5.75 -4.33
CA VAL A 148 2.36 -5.70 -3.60
C VAL A 148 2.25 -6.44 -2.27
N LEU A 149 1.16 -6.23 -1.52
CA LEU A 149 0.91 -6.97 -0.28
C LEU A 149 0.82 -8.48 -0.50
N ARG A 150 0.16 -8.93 -1.56
CA ARG A 150 0.08 -10.36 -1.93
C ARG A 150 1.44 -10.92 -2.35
N ALA A 151 2.21 -10.18 -3.13
CA ALA A 151 3.55 -10.57 -3.54
C ALA A 151 4.48 -10.72 -2.33
N ASP A 152 4.44 -9.78 -1.40
CA ASP A 152 5.22 -9.82 -0.15
C ASP A 152 4.85 -11.03 0.71
N GLN A 153 3.54 -11.31 0.87
CA GLN A 153 3.07 -12.51 1.58
C GLN A 153 3.56 -13.80 0.90
N MET A 154 3.54 -13.85 -0.43
CA MET A 154 4.02 -15.01 -1.18
C MET A 154 5.53 -15.20 -1.03
N VAL A 155 6.32 -14.11 -1.07
CA VAL A 155 7.76 -14.14 -0.80
C VAL A 155 8.02 -14.62 0.62
N GLU A 156 7.30 -14.11 1.63
CA GLU A 156 7.41 -14.54 3.02
C GLU A 156 7.11 -16.04 3.17
N MET A 157 6.10 -16.56 2.48
CA MET A 157 5.77 -17.99 2.48
C MET A 157 6.89 -18.85 1.90
N VAL A 158 7.49 -18.44 0.78
CA VAL A 158 8.62 -19.15 0.15
C VAL A 158 9.85 -19.13 1.05
N GLN A 159 10.18 -17.97 1.63
CA GLN A 159 11.29 -17.83 2.58
C GLN A 159 11.09 -18.70 3.83
N ASN A 160 9.88 -18.68 4.41
CA ASN A 160 9.54 -19.51 5.57
C ASN A 160 9.68 -21.00 5.27
N ARG A 161 9.24 -21.46 4.08
CA ARG A 161 9.41 -22.85 3.65
C ARG A 161 10.89 -23.22 3.54
N ARG A 162 11.72 -22.34 2.97
CA ARG A 162 13.17 -22.58 2.87
C ARG A 162 13.83 -22.75 4.23
N LEU A 163 13.56 -21.86 5.19
CA LEU A 163 14.18 -21.91 6.53
C LEU A 163 13.79 -23.18 7.30
N ILE A 164 12.53 -23.60 7.19
CA ILE A 164 12.06 -24.86 7.77
C ILE A 164 12.79 -26.06 7.13
N GLU A 165 13.00 -26.05 5.82
CA GLU A 165 13.73 -27.11 5.12
C GLU A 165 15.22 -27.16 5.51
N GLN A 166 15.87 -26.00 5.68
CA GLN A 166 17.26 -25.93 6.16
C GLN A 166 17.38 -26.44 7.60
N ALA A 167 16.53 -25.98 8.52
CA ALA A 167 16.48 -26.45 9.90
C ALA A 167 16.23 -27.96 9.99
N LYS A 168 15.35 -28.49 9.12
CA LYS A 168 15.10 -29.93 9.01
C LYS A 168 16.38 -30.67 8.60
N GLY A 169 17.12 -30.15 7.63
CA GLY A 169 18.43 -30.68 7.22
C GLY A 169 19.45 -30.70 8.37
N LEU A 170 19.50 -29.64 9.19
CA LEU A 170 20.37 -29.58 10.38
C LEU A 170 20.02 -30.67 11.40
N VAL A 171 18.72 -30.87 11.68
CA VAL A 171 18.25 -31.90 12.62
C VAL A 171 18.52 -33.31 12.08
N MET A 172 18.30 -33.54 10.78
CA MET A 172 18.64 -34.79 10.12
C MET A 172 20.14 -35.09 10.26
N GLY A 173 21.00 -34.10 10.02
CA GLY A 173 22.44 -34.23 10.16
C GLY A 173 22.88 -34.56 11.59
N ALA A 174 22.30 -33.88 12.58
CA ALA A 174 22.65 -34.07 14.00
C ALA A 174 22.19 -35.41 14.56
N THR A 175 20.98 -35.85 14.23
CA THR A 175 20.36 -37.04 14.84
C THR A 175 20.37 -38.28 13.94
N ARG A 176 20.83 -38.15 12.69
CA ARG A 176 20.80 -39.18 11.63
C ARG A 176 19.41 -39.81 11.43
N CYS A 177 18.36 -39.00 11.56
CA CYS A 177 16.97 -39.42 11.33
C CYS A 177 16.47 -39.02 9.93
N ASP A 178 15.33 -39.58 9.53
CA ASP A 178 14.68 -39.20 8.29
C ASP A 178 14.02 -37.80 8.37
N ALA A 179 13.66 -37.24 7.22
CA ALA A 179 13.07 -35.92 7.12
C ALA A 179 11.74 -35.79 7.91
N GLY A 180 10.95 -36.85 7.99
CA GLY A 180 9.68 -36.85 8.71
C GLY A 180 9.90 -36.77 10.23
N ALA A 181 10.86 -37.52 10.75
CA ALA A 181 11.27 -37.47 12.14
C ALA A 181 11.87 -36.11 12.51
N ALA A 182 12.74 -35.56 11.67
CA ALA A 182 13.32 -34.23 11.86
C ALA A 182 12.25 -33.12 11.91
N PHE A 183 11.28 -33.15 11.00
CA PHE A 183 10.19 -32.18 11.00
C PHE A 183 9.32 -32.29 12.26
N ARG A 184 8.98 -33.52 12.69
CA ARG A 184 8.24 -33.73 13.96
C ARG A 184 8.99 -33.19 15.17
N THR A 185 10.31 -33.29 15.19
CA THR A 185 11.14 -32.70 16.25
C THR A 185 11.03 -31.18 16.27
N LEU A 186 11.11 -30.52 15.12
CA LEU A 186 10.93 -29.06 15.02
C LEU A 186 9.53 -28.63 15.46
N VAL A 187 8.48 -29.34 15.03
CA VAL A 187 7.10 -29.07 15.44
C VAL A 187 6.92 -29.20 16.95
N ARG A 188 7.43 -30.30 17.54
CA ARG A 188 7.33 -30.54 18.97
C ARG A 188 8.06 -29.47 19.78
N SER A 189 9.24 -29.08 19.32
CA SER A 189 10.00 -27.98 19.91
C SER A 189 9.25 -26.65 19.83
N SER A 190 8.72 -26.32 18.65
CA SER A 190 7.93 -25.10 18.43
C SER A 190 6.72 -25.03 19.36
N GLN A 191 5.99 -26.14 19.51
CA GLN A 191 4.86 -26.26 20.43
C GLN A 191 5.30 -26.16 21.90
N HIS A 192 6.37 -26.87 22.28
CA HIS A 192 6.86 -26.89 23.66
C HIS A 192 7.27 -25.50 24.15
N PHE A 193 7.93 -24.72 23.30
CA PHE A 193 8.36 -23.36 23.62
C PHE A 193 7.32 -22.29 23.25
N ASN A 194 6.17 -22.68 22.68
CA ASN A 194 5.12 -21.78 22.20
C ASN A 194 5.64 -20.65 21.29
N VAL A 195 6.48 -21.02 20.31
CA VAL A 195 7.03 -20.10 19.31
C VAL A 195 6.65 -20.56 17.92
N LYS A 196 6.52 -19.62 16.96
CA LYS A 196 6.20 -19.98 15.58
C LYS A 196 7.31 -20.87 15.01
N LEU A 197 6.93 -21.94 14.31
CA LEU A 197 7.86 -22.91 13.73
C LEU A 197 8.90 -22.26 12.80
N ARG A 198 8.47 -21.25 12.02
CA ARG A 198 9.35 -20.47 11.14
C ARG A 198 10.42 -19.70 11.92
N ASP A 199 10.05 -19.07 13.02
CA ASP A 199 10.95 -18.26 13.85
C ASP A 199 11.96 -19.17 14.57
N LEU A 200 11.50 -20.33 15.07
CA LEU A 200 12.36 -21.37 15.61
C LEU A 200 13.35 -21.89 14.56
N SER A 201 12.88 -22.13 13.33
CA SER A 201 13.72 -22.66 12.24
C SER A 201 14.78 -21.65 11.82
N ALA A 202 14.41 -20.37 11.69
CA ALA A 202 15.33 -19.26 11.43
C ALA A 202 16.41 -19.18 12.51
N ALA A 203 16.00 -19.13 13.78
CA ALA A 203 16.91 -19.10 14.91
C ALA A 203 17.82 -20.33 14.99
N LEU A 204 17.34 -21.51 14.60
CA LEU A 204 18.15 -22.73 14.58
C LEU A 204 19.23 -22.65 13.49
N VAL A 205 18.89 -22.13 12.31
CA VAL A 205 19.86 -21.90 11.23
C VAL A 205 20.93 -20.90 11.68
N GLU A 206 20.57 -19.81 12.37
CA GLU A 206 21.54 -18.85 12.91
C GLU A 206 22.44 -19.45 13.99
N VAL A 207 21.86 -20.19 14.95
CA VAL A 207 22.59 -20.82 16.05
C VAL A 207 23.65 -21.81 15.54
N VAL A 208 23.35 -22.53 14.45
CA VAL A 208 24.27 -23.52 13.89
C VAL A 208 25.22 -22.92 12.86
N GLY A 209 24.75 -21.97 12.04
CA GLY A 209 25.52 -21.33 10.98
C GLY A 209 26.46 -20.22 11.46
N GLY A 210 26.23 -19.65 12.66
CA GLY A 210 27.12 -18.64 13.27
C GLY A 210 27.06 -17.24 12.65
N ALA A 211 26.10 -16.98 11.75
CA ALA A 211 25.83 -15.68 11.16
C ALA A 211 24.31 -15.45 11.04
N PRO A 212 23.83 -14.19 11.10
CA PRO A 212 22.43 -13.86 10.83
C PRO A 212 21.98 -14.38 9.47
N VAL A 213 20.73 -14.83 9.35
CA VAL A 213 20.18 -15.29 8.05
C VAL A 213 20.31 -14.20 6.97
N ALA A 214 20.21 -12.93 7.38
CA ALA A 214 20.36 -11.75 6.54
C ALA A 214 21.74 -11.63 5.85
N ASP A 215 22.80 -12.13 6.49
CA ASP A 215 24.18 -12.00 6.00
C ASP A 215 24.59 -13.16 5.08
N GLN A 216 23.75 -14.19 4.97
CA GLN A 216 24.05 -15.39 4.19
C GLN A 216 23.62 -15.29 2.72
N GLU A 217 22.79 -14.30 2.32
CA GLU A 217 22.43 -14.03 0.92
C GLU A 217 22.11 -12.55 0.61
N PRO A 218 22.77 -11.91 -0.38
CA PRO A 218 22.40 -10.58 -0.86
C PRO A 218 21.13 -10.66 -1.73
N GLY A 219 20.04 -10.01 -1.29
CA GLY A 219 18.80 -9.85 -2.07
C GLY A 219 17.55 -10.51 -1.47
N ALA A 220 17.71 -11.37 -0.46
CA ALA A 220 16.59 -11.80 0.37
C ALA A 220 16.40 -10.76 1.48
N GLY A 221 15.48 -9.80 1.28
CA GLY A 221 15.08 -8.87 2.35
C GLY A 221 14.79 -9.65 3.63
N PRO A 222 15.36 -9.24 4.78
CA PRO A 222 15.46 -10.15 5.92
C PRO A 222 14.07 -10.39 6.52
N PRO A 223 13.68 -11.64 6.83
CA PRO A 223 12.79 -11.82 7.97
C PRO A 223 13.54 -11.20 9.16
N GLY A 224 12.92 -10.24 9.85
CA GLY A 224 13.55 -9.57 11.00
C GLY A 224 14.15 -10.59 11.97
N ALA A 225 15.22 -10.21 12.67
CA ALA A 225 15.93 -11.10 13.59
C ALA A 225 14.95 -11.91 14.44
N PRO A 226 15.13 -13.24 14.57
CA PRO A 226 14.16 -14.07 15.24
C PRO A 226 13.94 -13.57 16.69
N PRO A 227 12.69 -13.52 17.17
CA PRO A 227 12.38 -12.98 18.48
C PRO A 227 13.11 -13.77 19.58
N GLU A 228 13.50 -13.09 20.67
CA GLU A 228 14.31 -13.67 21.76
C GLU A 228 13.79 -15.03 22.28
N PRO A 229 12.47 -15.25 22.44
CA PRO A 229 11.93 -16.56 22.81
C PRO A 229 12.27 -17.67 21.80
N ALA A 230 12.25 -17.37 20.50
CA ALA A 230 12.60 -18.32 19.45
C ALA A 230 14.11 -18.59 19.43
N ALA A 231 14.95 -17.57 19.67
CA ALA A 231 16.39 -17.73 19.80
C ALA A 231 16.77 -18.60 21.00
N ARG A 232 16.11 -18.40 22.15
CA ARG A 232 16.28 -19.26 23.34
C ARG A 232 15.82 -20.69 23.06
N ALA A 233 14.65 -20.87 22.45
CA ALA A 233 14.13 -22.17 22.07
C ALA A 233 15.09 -22.91 21.15
N ALA A 234 15.61 -22.26 20.10
CA ALA A 234 16.56 -22.85 19.17
C ALA A 234 17.85 -23.33 19.85
N ARG A 235 18.42 -22.53 20.76
CA ARG A 235 19.60 -22.94 21.54
C ARG A 235 19.34 -24.18 22.39
N MET A 236 18.21 -24.21 23.11
CA MET A 236 17.82 -25.34 23.94
C MET A 236 17.56 -26.60 23.11
N THR A 237 16.88 -26.44 21.98
CA THR A 237 16.61 -27.53 21.04
C THR A 237 17.89 -28.08 20.44
N TRP A 238 18.82 -27.23 20.00
CA TRP A 238 20.09 -27.69 19.45
C TRP A 238 20.96 -28.42 20.48
N GLN A 239 20.99 -27.93 21.73
CA GLN A 239 21.68 -28.61 22.83
C GLN A 239 21.08 -29.99 23.12
N ALA A 240 19.76 -30.13 23.07
CA ALA A 240 19.07 -31.41 23.32
C ALA A 240 19.24 -32.43 22.18
N LEU A 241 19.64 -32.01 20.99
CA LEU A 241 19.87 -32.89 19.83
C LEU A 241 21.31 -33.42 19.74
N ARG A 242 22.22 -32.92 20.60
CA ARG A 242 23.62 -33.33 20.67
C ARG A 242 23.89 -34.37 21.75
#